data_AF-A0A3R7N9W5-F1
#
_entry.id   AF-A0A3R7N9W5-F1
#
_cell.length_a   1.000
_cell.length_b   1.000
_cell.length_c   1.000
_cell.angle_alpha   90.00
_cell.angle_beta   90.00
_cell.angle_gamma   90.00
#
_symmetry.space_group_name_H-M   'P 1'
#
loop_
_entity.id
_entity.type
_entity.pdbx_description
1 polymer ?
#
loop_
_entity_poly.entity_id
_entity_poly.type
_entity_poly.pdbx_seq_one_letter_code
_entity_poly.pdbx_strand_id
1 'polypeptide(L)' 'MERKAIPRWQATITYMIGRRPEQRIHEFEEMEELHMLVEQGPDWNFIVDFRIDLLRRQY' A
#
# COMPACT_ATOMS: atom_id res chain seq x y z
N MET A 1 -5.59 22.65 -14.58
CA MET A 1 -4.87 21.68 -13.76
C MET A 1 -5.89 20.99 -12.88
N GLU A 2 -6.24 19.74 -13.18
CA GLU A 2 -7.06 18.93 -12.27
C GLU A 2 -6.26 18.65 -10.99
N ARG A 3 -6.88 18.92 -9.84
CA ARG A 3 -6.33 18.46 -8.56
C ARG A 3 -6.55 16.96 -8.49
N LYS A 4 -5.48 16.16 -8.50
CA LYS A 4 -5.58 14.72 -8.22
C LYS A 4 -6.19 14.58 -6.82
N ALA A 5 -7.30 13.85 -6.71
CA ALA A 5 -7.94 13.62 -5.42
C ALA A 5 -6.95 12.88 -4.50
N ILE A 6 -6.88 13.30 -3.23
CA ILE A 6 -6.08 12.59 -2.22
C ILE A 6 -6.78 11.26 -1.93
N PRO A 7 -6.11 10.11 -2.09
CA PRO A 7 -6.71 8.82 -1.80
C PRO A 7 -7.03 8.72 -0.31
N ARG A 8 -8.05 7.93 0.06
CA ARG A 8 -8.40 7.75 1.48
C ARG A 8 -7.31 7.03 2.25
N TRP A 9 -6.79 5.94 1.71
CA TRP A 9 -5.80 5.09 2.35
C TRP A 9 -4.57 4.92 1.48
N GLN A 10 -3.45 4.65 2.14
CA GLN A 10 -2.21 4.28 1.50
C GLN A 10 -1.58 3.09 2.23
N ALA A 11 -1.31 2.02 1.49
CA ALA A 11 -0.47 0.92 1.92
C ALA A 11 0.95 1.14 1.39
N THR A 12 1.93 1.10 2.29
CA THR A 12 3.35 1.14 1.95
C THR A 12 3.97 -0.18 2.36
N ILE A 13 4.49 -0.94 1.38
CA ILE A 13 5.05 -2.27 1.63
C ILE A 13 6.50 -2.25 1.20
N THR A 14 7.37 -2.70 2.10
CA THR A 14 8.79 -2.84 1.83
C THR A 14 9.12 -4.31 1.70
N TYR A 15 9.66 -4.69 0.53
CA TYR A 15 10.12 -6.04 0.22
C TYR A 15 11.65 -6.08 0.26
N MET A 16 12.22 -7.18 0.73
CA MET A 16 13.64 -7.48 0.64
C MET A 16 13.91 -8.35 -0.57
N ILE A 17 14.25 -7.72 -1.70
CA ILE A 17 14.61 -8.43 -2.94
C ILE A 17 16.13 -8.44 -3.07
N GLY A 18 16.73 -9.59 -2.80
CA GLY A 18 18.20 -9.74 -2.77
C GLY A 18 18.82 -9.00 -1.58
N ARG A 19 19.66 -7.99 -1.84
CA ARG A 19 20.36 -7.21 -0.79
C ARG A 19 19.82 -5.79 -0.60
N ARG A 20 18.74 -5.41 -1.30
CA ARG A 20 18.22 -4.04 -1.27
C ARG A 20 16.72 -4.03 -0.98
N PRO A 21 16.25 -3.15 -0.09
CA PRO A 21 14.83 -2.98 0.14
C PRO A 21 14.19 -2.26 -1.04
N GLU A 22 13.07 -2.78 -1.53
CA GLU A 22 12.21 -2.14 -2.52
C GLU A 22 10.89 -1.77 -1.87
N GLN A 23 10.49 -0.51 -2.00
CA GLN A 23 9.23 -0.01 -1.45
C GLN A 23 8.19 0.12 -2.56
N ARG A 24 6.97 -0.34 -2.28
CA ARG A 24 5.80 -0.17 -3.13
C ARG A 24 4.69 0.56 -2.38
N ILE A 25 4.03 1.47 -3.08
CA ILE A 25 2.94 2.28 -2.56
C ILE A 25 1.67 1.90 -3.31
N HIS A 26 0.61 1.62 -2.56
CA HIS A 26 -0.71 1.31 -3.06
C HIS A 26 -1.72 2.27 -2.46
N GLU A 27 -2.42 3.00 -3.31
CA GLU A 27 -3.47 3.96 -2.93
C GLU A 27 -4.83 3.28 -3.14
N PHE A 28 -5.74 3.38 -2.17
CA PHE A 28 -7.08 2.76 -2.23
C PHE A 28 -8.12 3.55 -1.43
N GLU A 29 -9.41 3.34 -1.73
CA GLU A 29 -10.52 4.07 -1.10
C GLU A 29 -11.21 3.25 -0.01
N GLU A 30 -11.40 1.95 -0.23
CA GLU A 30 -12.08 1.06 0.73
C GLU A 30 -11.09 0.09 1.37
N MET A 31 -11.19 -0.12 2.70
CA MET A 31 -10.24 -0.97 3.42
C MET A 31 -10.32 -2.43 2.91
N GLU A 32 -11.49 -2.81 2.43
CA GLU A 32 -11.76 -4.06 1.76
C GLU A 32 -10.82 -4.28 0.59
N GLU A 33 -10.46 -3.27 -0.22
CA GLU A 33 -9.55 -3.40 -1.36
C GLU A 33 -8.16 -3.94 -0.97
N LEU A 34 -7.78 -3.84 0.30
CA LEU A 34 -6.54 -4.41 0.83
C LEU A 34 -6.46 -5.93 0.63
N HIS A 35 -7.60 -6.65 0.61
CA HIS A 35 -7.59 -8.11 0.41
C HIS A 35 -6.95 -8.48 -0.93
N MET A 36 -7.21 -7.71 -1.99
CA MET A 36 -6.63 -7.96 -3.31
C MET A 36 -5.12 -7.81 -3.28
N LEU A 37 -4.62 -6.84 -2.51
CA LEU A 37 -3.19 -6.64 -2.32
C LEU A 37 -2.57 -7.82 -1.56
N VAL A 38 -3.30 -8.40 -0.59
CA VAL A 38 -2.87 -9.60 0.13
C VAL A 38 -2.80 -10.83 -0.78
N GLU A 39 -3.84 -11.04 -1.58
CA GLU A 39 -3.95 -12.23 -2.44
C GLU A 39 -3.06 -12.17 -3.68
N GLN A 40 -2.88 -10.98 -4.26
CA GLN A 40 -2.14 -10.78 -5.51
C GLN A 40 -0.74 -10.20 -5.30
N GLY A 41 -0.39 -9.94 -4.04
CA GLY A 41 0.91 -9.40 -3.67
C GLY A 41 2.07 -10.31 -4.10
N PRO A 42 3.29 -9.77 -4.18
CA PRO A 42 4.50 -10.57 -4.27
C PRO A 42 4.59 -11.58 -3.11
N ASP A 43 5.55 -12.50 -3.18
CA ASP A 43 5.77 -13.47 -2.11
C ASP A 43 5.99 -12.76 -0.75
N TRP A 44 5.03 -13.00 0.15
CA TRP A 44 4.93 -12.40 1.48
C TRP A 44 6.12 -12.70 2.37
N ASN A 45 6.87 -13.76 2.07
CA ASN A 45 8.11 -14.10 2.79
C ASN A 45 9.22 -13.07 2.61
N PHE A 46 9.13 -12.20 1.59
CA PHE A 46 10.09 -11.11 1.38
C PHE A 46 9.67 -9.80 2.04
N ILE A 47 8.50 -9.70 2.65
CA ILE A 47 8.07 -8.44 3.28
C ILE A 47 8.84 -8.22 4.57
N VAL A 48 9.41 -7.02 4.71
CA VAL A 48 10.11 -6.58 5.93
C VAL A 48 9.37 -5.48 6.67
N ASP A 49 8.49 -4.75 5.97
CA ASP A 49 7.63 -3.73 6.58
C ASP A 49 6.34 -3.57 5.77
N PHE A 50 5.23 -3.34 6.48
CA PHE A 50 3.94 -3.04 5.89
C PHE A 50 3.22 -2.02 6.77
N ARG A 51 3.07 -0.80 6.25
CA ARG A 51 2.38 0.31 6.90
C ARG A 51 1.12 0.71 6.16
N ILE A 52 0.05 1.00 6.90
CA ILE A 52 -1.20 1.54 6.36
C ILE A 52 -1.45 2.89 6.99
N ASP A 53 -1.65 3.91 6.14
CA ASP A 53 -1.90 5.29 6.56
C ASP A 53 -3.31 5.73 6.10
N LEU A 54 -4.06 6.37 7.00
CA LEU A 54 -5.30 7.09 6.67
C LEU A 54 -4.94 8.53 6.26
N LEU A 55 -5.03 8.83 4.97
CA LEU A 55 -4.64 10.15 4.45
C LEU A 55 -5.78 11.15 4.46
N ARG A 56 -7.04 10.68 4.39
CA ARG A 56 -8.24 11.53 4.37
C ARG A 56 -9.35 10.90 5.20
N ARG A 57 -9.89 11.65 6.17
CA ARG A 57 -11.10 11.23 6.91
C ARG A 57 -12.35 11.54 6.08
N GLN A 58 -13.29 10.61 6.03
CA GLN A 58 -14.66 10.89 5.62
C GLN A 58 -15.45 11.27 6.89
N TYR A 59 -16.07 12.44 6.88
CA TYR A 59 -17.01 12.89 7.91
C TYR A 59 -18.43 12.72 7.39
#